data_AF-A0A8S3Y169-F1
#
_entry.id   AF-A0A8S3Y169-F1
#
_cell.length_a   1.000
_cell.length_b   1.000
_cell.length_c   1.000
_cell.angle_alpha   90.00
_cell.angle_beta   90.00
_cell.angle_gamma   90.00
#
_symmetry.space_group_name_H-M   'P 1'
#
loop_
_entity.id
_entity.type
_entity.pdbx_description
1 polymer ?
#
loop_
_entity_poly.entity_id
_entity_poly.type
_entity_poly.pdbx_seq_one_letter_code
_entity_poly.pdbx_strand_id
1 'polypeptide(L)'
;MSTQAYYKERLGFDPQEAMQESLNGGAYYDGHHQPKRHRGEHHEKHDQVYEENLTKFKDERDAIQKKTFTKWVNKHLKKVNRHVNDLFEDLRDGLNLISLLEVLSGEHLPRERGRMRFHMLQNVQMALDFLRYKKIKLVNIRAEDIVDGNPKLTLGLIWTIILHFQFNGRAVVDD
;
A
#
# COMPACT_ATOMS: atom_id res chain seq x y z
N MET A 1 -25.63 -14.39 -21.43
CA MET A 1 -26.71 -13.37 -21.33
C MET A 1 -26.24 -12.12 -22.04
N SER A 2 -27.07 -11.54 -22.90
CA SER A 2 -26.76 -10.26 -23.55
C SER A 2 -26.76 -9.14 -22.50
N THR A 3 -25.95 -8.11 -22.69
CA THR A 3 -25.95 -6.90 -21.86
C THR A 3 -27.34 -6.29 -21.77
N GLN A 4 -28.14 -6.35 -22.84
CA GLN A 4 -29.55 -5.90 -22.80
C GLN A 4 -30.43 -6.75 -21.88
N ALA A 5 -30.28 -8.08 -21.92
CA ALA A 5 -31.04 -8.99 -21.07
C ALA A 5 -30.70 -8.80 -19.58
N TYR A 6 -29.44 -8.47 -19.28
CA TYR A 6 -29.00 -8.16 -17.92
C TYR A 6 -29.76 -6.97 -17.30
N TYR A 7 -29.89 -5.87 -18.04
CA TYR A 7 -30.61 -4.68 -17.54
C TYR A 7 -32.11 -4.94 -17.37
N LYS A 8 -32.71 -5.67 -18.31
CA LYS A 8 -34.15 -5.96 -18.27
C LYS A 8 -34.51 -6.93 -17.14
N GLU A 9 -33.79 -8.03 -17.01
CA GLU A 9 -34.16 -9.09 -16.05
C GLU A 9 -33.72 -8.79 -14.61
N ARG A 10 -32.55 -8.19 -14.39
CA ARG A 10 -32.07 -7.92 -13.02
C ARG A 10 -32.45 -6.57 -12.48
N LEU A 11 -32.65 -5.57 -13.35
CA LEU A 11 -32.87 -4.19 -12.94
C LEU A 11 -34.24 -3.67 -13.39
N GLY A 12 -35.02 -4.47 -14.11
CA GLY A 12 -36.35 -4.06 -14.60
C GLY A 12 -36.31 -2.89 -15.58
N PHE A 13 -35.15 -2.65 -16.21
CA PHE A 13 -34.89 -1.47 -17.04
C PHE A 13 -34.55 -1.89 -18.45
N ASP A 14 -35.33 -1.47 -19.44
CA ASP A 14 -35.06 -1.68 -20.86
C ASP A 14 -34.54 -0.38 -21.50
N PRO A 15 -33.24 -0.30 -21.85
CA PRO A 15 -32.65 0.91 -22.40
C PRO A 15 -33.25 1.36 -23.74
N GLN A 16 -33.85 0.45 -24.53
CA GLN A 16 -34.46 0.79 -25.82
C GLN A 16 -35.84 1.44 -25.65
N GLU A 17 -36.64 0.99 -24.69
CA GLU A 17 -37.92 1.64 -24.34
C GLU A 17 -37.71 3.07 -23.83
N ALA A 18 -36.72 3.28 -22.96
CA ALA A 18 -36.41 4.60 -22.41
C ALA A 18 -35.98 5.62 -23.48
N MET A 19 -35.30 5.17 -24.54
CA MET A 19 -34.93 6.02 -25.67
C MET A 19 -36.13 6.35 -26.57
N GLN A 20 -37.12 5.45 -26.66
CA GLN A 20 -38.33 5.64 -27.46
C GLN A 20 -39.29 6.64 -26.79
N GLU A 21 -39.41 6.60 -25.46
CA GLU A 21 -40.21 7.56 -24.68
C GLU A 21 -39.66 8.99 -24.79
N SER A 22 -38.34 9.14 -24.87
CA SER A 22 -37.68 10.45 -25.04
C SER A 22 -37.99 11.11 -26.40
N LEU A 23 -38.42 10.35 -27.40
CA LEU A 23 -38.69 10.86 -28.74
C LEU A 23 -40.16 11.25 -28.96
N ASN A 24 -41.07 10.81 -28.07
CA ASN A 24 -42.51 10.96 -28.27
C ASN A 24 -43.19 12.01 -27.35
N GLY A 25 -42.45 12.65 -26.43
CA GLY A 25 -43.01 13.51 -25.38
C GLY A 25 -42.66 14.99 -25.51
N GLY A 26 -43.21 15.70 -26.49
CA GLY A 26 -43.15 17.17 -26.57
C GLY A 26 -44.54 17.79 -26.42
N ALA A 27 -44.87 18.35 -25.24
CA ALA A 27 -46.02 19.25 -25.09
C ALA A 27 -46.02 20.04 -23.75
N TYR A 28 -45.97 21.38 -23.87
CA TYR A 28 -46.42 22.44 -22.94
C TYR A 28 -45.78 22.58 -21.55
N TYR A 29 -44.97 23.63 -21.38
CA TYR A 29 -44.70 24.26 -20.07
C TYR A 29 -45.76 25.32 -19.79
N ASP A 30 -46.66 25.05 -18.85
CA ASP A 30 -47.43 26.07 -18.10
C ASP A 30 -47.04 26.00 -16.61
N GLY A 31 -47.06 27.16 -15.96
CA GLY A 31 -46.27 27.50 -14.79
C GLY A 31 -46.61 26.79 -13.47
N HIS A 32 -45.65 26.98 -12.55
CA HIS A 32 -45.74 26.78 -11.11
C HIS A 32 -46.05 25.34 -10.67
N HIS A 33 -45.00 24.60 -10.32
CA HIS A 33 -44.83 23.82 -9.07
C HIS A 33 -43.45 23.15 -9.19
N GLN A 34 -42.45 23.67 -8.48
CA GLN A 34 -41.14 23.03 -8.37
C GLN A 34 -41.27 21.86 -7.39
N PRO A 35 -41.17 20.58 -7.80
CA PRO A 35 -40.93 19.53 -6.83
C PRO A 35 -39.53 19.77 -6.27
N LYS A 36 -39.44 20.01 -4.95
CA LYS A 36 -38.17 20.12 -4.24
C LYS A 36 -37.35 18.86 -4.53
N ARG A 37 -36.29 19.01 -5.32
CA ARG A 37 -35.34 17.94 -5.62
C ARG A 37 -34.61 17.53 -4.33
N HIS A 38 -35.14 16.56 -3.59
CA HIS A 38 -34.34 15.73 -2.68
C HIS A 38 -33.55 14.71 -3.52
N ARG A 39 -32.63 15.21 -4.35
CA ARG A 39 -31.73 14.41 -5.20
C ARG A 39 -30.28 14.78 -4.89
N GLY A 40 -29.94 14.84 -3.60
CA GLY A 40 -28.57 15.02 -3.10
C GLY A 40 -28.19 13.88 -2.15
N GLU A 41 -29.07 13.55 -1.21
CA GLU A 41 -28.77 12.63 -0.11
C GLU A 41 -28.53 11.17 -0.52
N HIS A 42 -29.19 10.68 -1.57
CA HIS A 42 -29.09 9.26 -1.97
C HIS A 42 -27.83 8.96 -2.81
N HIS A 43 -27.28 9.96 -3.50
CA HIS A 43 -26.03 9.84 -4.25
C HIS A 43 -24.83 10.05 -3.31
N GLU A 44 -24.90 11.04 -2.41
CA GLU A 44 -23.85 11.30 -1.42
C GLU A 44 -23.65 10.14 -0.44
N LYS A 45 -24.73 9.48 0.01
CA LYS A 45 -24.64 8.28 0.87
C LYS A 45 -24.04 7.09 0.14
N HIS A 46 -24.30 6.95 -1.16
CA HIS A 46 -23.71 5.89 -1.96
C HIS A 46 -22.20 6.12 -2.04
N ASP A 47 -21.76 7.31 -2.47
CA ASP A 47 -20.34 7.66 -2.60
C ASP A 47 -19.56 7.56 -1.28
N GLN A 48 -20.16 7.99 -0.16
CA GLN A 48 -19.57 7.82 1.17
C GLN A 48 -19.32 6.34 1.52
N VAL A 49 -20.29 5.46 1.25
CA VAL A 49 -20.17 4.02 1.54
C VAL A 49 -19.12 3.37 0.62
N TYR A 50 -18.93 3.81 -0.63
CA TYR A 50 -17.84 3.30 -1.47
C TYR A 50 -16.47 3.71 -0.94
N GLU A 51 -16.28 4.98 -0.55
CA GLU A 51 -15.03 5.47 0.00
C GLU A 51 -14.68 4.80 1.35
N GLU A 52 -15.67 4.60 2.22
CA GLU A 52 -15.51 3.85 3.49
C GLU A 52 -15.12 2.39 3.25
N ASN A 53 -15.77 1.72 2.29
CA ASN A 53 -15.41 0.35 1.96
C ASN A 53 -14.01 0.28 1.36
N LEU A 54 -13.65 1.21 0.47
CA LEU A 54 -12.34 1.27 -0.16
C LEU A 54 -11.23 1.50 0.87
N THR A 55 -11.44 2.39 1.83
CA THR A 55 -10.50 2.62 2.94
C THR A 55 -10.34 1.38 3.81
N LYS A 56 -11.45 0.74 4.20
CA LYS A 56 -11.42 -0.52 4.98
C LYS A 56 -10.66 -1.65 4.28
N PHE A 57 -10.93 -1.88 2.99
CA PHE A 57 -10.22 -2.91 2.22
C PHE A 57 -8.73 -2.60 2.10
N LYS A 58 -8.35 -1.32 1.98
CA LYS A 58 -6.96 -0.90 1.94
C LYS A 58 -6.27 -1.16 3.28
N ASP A 59 -6.89 -0.80 4.40
CA ASP A 59 -6.34 -1.00 5.74
C ASP A 59 -6.15 -2.50 6.06
N GLU A 60 -7.12 -3.35 5.68
CA GLU A 60 -7.01 -4.80 5.83
C GLU A 60 -5.83 -5.36 5.02
N ARG A 61 -5.66 -4.92 3.77
CA ARG A 61 -4.54 -5.34 2.93
C ARG A 61 -3.20 -4.88 3.48
N ASP A 62 -3.11 -3.62 3.93
CA ASP A 62 -1.89 -3.06 4.51
C ASP A 62 -1.53 -3.77 5.82
N ALA A 63 -2.51 -4.14 6.65
CA ALA A 63 -2.31 -4.93 7.86
C ALA A 63 -1.79 -6.34 7.56
N ILE A 64 -2.35 -7.01 6.55
CA ILE A 64 -1.87 -8.34 6.11
C ILE A 64 -0.45 -8.24 5.55
N GLN A 65 -0.15 -7.20 4.76
CA GLN A 65 1.18 -6.96 4.21
C GLN A 65 2.20 -6.73 5.34
N LYS A 66 1.90 -5.82 6.28
CA LYS A 66 2.72 -5.57 7.48
C LYS A 66 3.02 -6.88 8.20
N LYS A 67 1.98 -7.67 8.53
CA LYS A 67 2.14 -8.94 9.24
C LYS A 67 3.02 -9.94 8.49
N THR A 68 2.86 -10.02 7.16
CA THR A 68 3.66 -10.91 6.31
C THR A 68 5.12 -10.48 6.30
N PHE A 69 5.39 -9.18 6.13
CA PHE A 69 6.75 -8.64 6.12
C PHE A 69 7.40 -8.74 7.50
N THR A 70 6.68 -8.49 8.59
CA THR A 70 7.19 -8.69 9.96
C THR A 70 7.62 -10.15 10.18
N LYS A 71 6.80 -11.13 9.78
CA LYS A 71 7.17 -12.55 9.87
C LYS A 71 8.42 -12.87 9.06
N TRP A 72 8.51 -12.30 7.85
CA TRP A 72 9.67 -12.49 6.99
C TRP A 72 10.94 -11.92 7.63
N VAL A 73 10.92 -10.67 8.09
CA VAL A 73 12.03 -10.02 8.78
C VAL A 73 12.47 -10.85 10.00
N ASN A 74 11.51 -11.28 10.83
CA ASN A 74 11.79 -12.08 12.02
C ASN A 74 12.37 -13.48 11.72
N LYS A 75 12.03 -14.08 10.57
CA LYS A 75 12.66 -15.34 10.13
C LYS A 75 14.17 -15.20 9.97
N HIS A 76 14.65 -14.03 9.58
CA HIS A 76 16.08 -13.74 9.42
C HIS A 76 16.69 -13.21 10.71
N LEU A 77 16.08 -12.23 11.37
CA LEU A 77 16.61 -11.62 12.60
C LEU A 77 16.77 -12.58 13.77
N LYS A 78 15.96 -13.65 13.85
CA LYS A 78 16.13 -14.68 14.88
C LYS A 78 17.51 -15.35 14.84
N LYS A 79 18.19 -15.38 13.69
CA LYS A 79 19.54 -15.96 13.54
C LYS A 79 20.62 -15.18 14.30
N VAL A 80 20.33 -13.92 14.62
CA VAL A 80 21.21 -13.02 15.40
C VAL A 80 20.52 -12.55 16.68
N ASN A 81 19.55 -13.34 17.16
CA ASN A 81 18.80 -13.11 18.40
C ASN A 81 18.13 -11.72 18.49
N ARG A 82 17.57 -11.24 17.36
CA ARG A 82 16.79 -9.99 17.29
C ARG A 82 15.35 -10.25 16.85
N HIS A 83 14.46 -9.33 17.20
CA HIS A 83 13.04 -9.43 16.94
C HIS A 83 12.42 -8.06 16.66
N VAL A 84 11.38 -8.05 15.83
CA VAL A 84 10.54 -6.90 15.49
C VAL A 84 9.09 -7.25 15.82
N ASN A 85 8.48 -6.49 16.73
CA ASN A 85 7.08 -6.58 17.08
C ASN A 85 6.24 -5.65 16.18
N ASP A 86 6.64 -4.39 16.09
CA ASP A 86 6.04 -3.41 15.19
C ASP A 86 7.06 -2.98 14.13
N LEU A 87 6.76 -3.31 12.87
CA LEU A 87 7.61 -2.98 11.72
C LEU A 87 7.87 -1.47 11.57
N PHE A 88 6.91 -0.62 11.94
CA PHE A 88 7.02 0.83 11.74
C PHE A 88 7.73 1.53 12.88
N GLU A 89 7.86 0.89 14.04
CA GLU A 89 8.58 1.42 15.20
C GLU A 89 9.97 0.80 15.34
N ASP A 90 10.08 -0.52 15.27
CA ASP A 90 11.30 -1.24 15.61
C ASP A 90 12.37 -1.16 14.50
N LEU A 91 12.05 -0.59 13.34
CA LEU A 91 13.02 -0.32 12.27
C LEU A 91 13.60 1.10 12.31
N ARG A 92 13.00 2.02 13.09
CA ARG A 92 13.30 3.45 13.04
C ARG A 92 14.72 3.79 13.47
N ASP A 93 15.32 3.01 14.37
CA ASP A 93 16.69 3.23 14.83
C ASP A 93 17.76 2.77 13.83
N GLY A 94 17.35 2.12 12.74
CA GLY A 94 18.19 1.56 11.69
C GLY A 94 18.96 0.30 12.08
N LEU A 95 19.02 -0.07 13.37
CA LEU A 95 19.81 -1.20 13.81
C LEU A 95 19.23 -2.50 13.27
N ASN A 96 17.91 -2.70 13.36
CA ASN A 96 17.29 -3.94 12.87
C ASN A 96 17.44 -4.08 11.35
N LEU A 97 17.44 -2.98 10.60
CA LEU A 97 17.74 -2.98 9.15
C LEU A 97 19.18 -3.43 8.89
N ILE A 98 20.15 -2.89 9.61
CA ILE A 98 21.56 -3.28 9.49
C ILE A 98 21.71 -4.79 9.74
N SER A 99 21.21 -5.30 10.88
CA SER A 99 21.31 -6.73 11.19
C SER A 99 20.59 -7.62 10.18
N LEU A 100 19.46 -7.16 9.63
CA LEU A 100 18.77 -7.89 8.56
C LEU A 100 19.66 -8.00 7.32
N LEU A 101 20.27 -6.90 6.89
CA LEU A 101 21.15 -6.86 5.71
C LEU A 101 22.41 -7.71 5.91
N GLU A 102 23.02 -7.68 7.09
CA GLU A 102 24.16 -8.55 7.41
C GLU A 102 23.78 -10.03 7.33
N VAL A 103 22.62 -10.42 7.88
CA VAL A 103 22.14 -11.82 7.81
C VAL A 103 21.83 -12.25 6.38
N LEU A 104 21.33 -11.34 5.54
CA LEU A 104 20.97 -11.64 4.15
C LEU A 104 22.17 -11.71 3.21
N SER A 105 23.16 -10.83 3.42
CA SER A 105 24.34 -10.71 2.56
C SER A 105 25.56 -11.50 3.03
N GLY A 106 25.65 -11.79 4.34
CA GLY A 106 26.85 -12.35 4.97
C GLY A 106 27.97 -11.32 5.20
N GLU A 107 27.74 -10.04 4.90
CA GLU A 107 28.71 -8.95 5.10
C GLU A 107 28.45 -8.21 6.41
N HIS A 108 29.51 -7.68 7.03
CA HIS A 108 29.40 -6.87 8.24
C HIS A 108 29.26 -5.39 7.90
N LEU A 109 28.33 -4.69 8.57
CA LEU A 109 28.05 -3.28 8.32
C LEU A 109 28.42 -2.44 9.56
N PRO A 110 28.90 -1.20 9.37
CA PRO A 110 29.14 -0.27 10.47
C PRO A 110 27.84 0.12 11.19
N ARG A 111 27.96 0.50 12.47
CA ARG A 111 26.83 0.89 13.34
C ARG A 111 27.22 2.08 14.21
N GLU A 112 26.40 3.11 14.17
CA GLU A 112 26.49 4.25 15.07
C GLU A 112 25.84 3.91 16.41
N ARG A 113 26.54 4.27 17.49
CA ARG A 113 26.08 4.05 18.86
C ARG A 113 25.44 5.31 19.40
N GLY A 114 24.19 5.20 19.85
CA GLY A 114 23.50 6.31 20.50
C GLY A 114 21.99 6.20 20.36
N ARG A 115 21.27 7.07 21.07
CA ARG A 115 19.80 7.09 21.09
C ARG A 115 19.19 8.34 20.46
N MET A 116 20.01 9.35 20.16
CA MET A 116 19.52 10.57 19.51
C MET A 116 19.13 10.29 18.06
N ARG A 117 18.15 11.05 17.54
CA ARG A 117 17.69 11.00 16.14
C ARG A 117 18.84 11.06 15.13
N PHE A 118 19.89 11.82 15.42
CA PHE A 118 21.10 11.86 14.59
C PHE A 118 21.71 10.46 14.34
N HIS A 119 21.88 9.65 15.40
CA HIS A 119 22.43 8.30 15.26
C HIS A 119 21.46 7.36 14.51
N MET A 120 20.15 7.52 14.73
CA MET A 120 19.13 6.75 14.00
C MET A 120 19.21 7.04 12.50
N LEU A 121 19.31 8.32 12.12
CA LEU A 121 19.48 8.74 10.73
C LEU A 121 20.76 8.15 10.12
N GLN A 122 21.89 8.18 10.83
CA GLN A 122 23.13 7.58 10.35
C GLN A 122 23.00 6.06 10.15
N ASN A 123 22.42 5.34 11.11
CA ASN A 123 22.20 3.90 11.00
C ASN A 123 21.30 3.52 9.82
N VAL A 124 20.18 4.23 9.65
CA VAL A 124 19.31 4.02 8.49
C VAL A 124 20.05 4.37 7.20
N GLN A 125 20.76 5.49 7.15
CA GLN A 125 21.49 5.91 5.97
C GLN A 125 22.54 4.88 5.55
N MET A 126 23.30 4.30 6.49
CA MET A 126 24.24 3.22 6.20
C MET A 126 23.56 1.99 5.59
N ALA A 127 22.37 1.61 6.08
CA ALA A 127 21.59 0.52 5.48
C ALA A 127 21.15 0.86 4.04
N LEU A 128 20.69 2.08 3.78
CA LEU A 128 20.29 2.52 2.44
C LEU A 128 21.49 2.60 1.47
N ASP A 129 22.64 3.07 1.94
CA ASP A 129 23.86 3.15 1.14
C ASP A 129 24.42 1.77 0.81
N PHE A 130 24.33 0.82 1.74
CA PHE A 130 24.66 -0.57 1.44
C PHE A 130 23.79 -1.14 0.31
N LEU A 131 22.47 -0.89 0.33
CA LEU A 131 21.58 -1.32 -0.75
C LEU A 131 21.97 -0.68 -2.09
N ARG A 132 22.28 0.62 -2.10
CA ARG A 132 22.75 1.33 -3.31
C ARG A 132 24.09 0.76 -3.82
N TYR A 133 25.01 0.45 -2.91
CA TYR A 133 26.29 -0.19 -3.23
C TYR A 133 26.08 -1.54 -3.90
N LYS A 134 25.11 -2.34 -3.42
CA LYS A 134 24.64 -3.59 -4.05
C LYS A 134 23.84 -3.40 -5.34
N LYS A 135 23.81 -2.18 -5.90
CA LYS A 135 23.10 -1.81 -7.13
C LYS A 135 21.56 -1.98 -7.04
N ILE A 136 21.02 -1.93 -5.83
CA ILE A 136 19.57 -1.97 -5.59
C ILE A 136 19.04 -0.54 -5.69
N LYS A 137 18.07 -0.33 -6.59
CA LYS A 137 17.47 0.98 -6.80
C LYS A 137 16.44 1.28 -5.71
N LEU A 138 16.69 2.35 -4.96
CA LEU A 138 15.75 2.92 -3.98
C LEU A 138 15.11 4.16 -4.61
N VAL A 139 13.84 4.05 -5.01
CA VAL A 139 13.11 5.17 -5.61
C VAL A 139 12.36 5.90 -4.51
N ASN A 140 12.72 7.16 -4.28
CA ASN A 140 12.03 8.06 -3.34
C ASN A 140 11.94 7.53 -1.90
N ILE A 141 13.02 6.91 -1.40
CA ILE A 141 13.15 6.50 0.01
C ILE A 141 14.39 7.18 0.58
N ARG A 142 14.20 7.98 1.63
CA ARG A 142 15.25 8.63 2.40
C ARG A 142 15.33 8.07 3.81
N ALA A 143 16.41 8.41 4.52
CA ALA A 143 16.61 7.95 5.88
C ALA A 143 15.55 8.54 6.84
N GLU A 144 15.18 9.81 6.65
CA GLU A 144 14.17 10.50 7.47
C GLU A 144 12.82 9.78 7.41
N ASP A 145 12.41 9.29 6.24
CA ASP A 145 11.15 8.59 6.06
C ASP A 145 11.03 7.36 6.95
N ILE A 146 12.15 6.64 7.13
CA ILE A 146 12.19 5.44 7.96
C ILE A 146 12.31 5.81 9.44
N VAL A 147 13.15 6.80 9.79
CA VAL A 147 13.31 7.27 11.17
C VAL A 147 12.01 7.87 11.71
N ASP A 148 11.22 8.52 10.86
CA ASP A 148 9.90 9.05 11.21
C ASP A 148 8.79 8.00 11.17
N GLY A 149 9.10 6.77 10.76
CA GLY A 149 8.17 5.64 10.79
C GLY A 149 7.10 5.70 9.70
N ASN A 150 7.38 6.31 8.53
CA ASN A 150 6.43 6.37 7.43
C ASN A 150 6.03 4.95 6.98
N PRO A 151 4.76 4.51 7.19
CA PRO A 151 4.38 3.12 6.95
C PRO A 151 4.57 2.69 5.51
N LYS A 152 4.18 3.54 4.55
CA LYS A 152 4.24 3.24 3.12
C LYS A 152 5.67 3.08 2.64
N LEU A 153 6.56 3.98 3.04
CA LEU A 153 7.97 3.94 2.64
C LEU A 153 8.74 2.84 3.37
N THR A 154 8.37 2.52 4.62
CA THR A 154 8.92 1.38 5.36
C THR A 154 8.54 0.05 4.70
N LEU A 155 7.27 -0.13 4.32
CA LEU A 155 6.82 -1.31 3.57
C LEU A 155 7.52 -1.40 2.21
N GLY A 156 7.65 -0.27 1.50
CA GLY A 156 8.38 -0.18 0.24
C GLY A 156 9.84 -0.62 0.37
N LEU A 157 10.54 -0.17 1.41
CA LEU A 157 11.93 -0.57 1.69
C LEU A 157 12.05 -2.07 1.93
N ILE A 158 11.22 -2.63 2.82
CA ILE A 158 11.26 -4.06 3.13
C ILE A 158 10.91 -4.91 1.90
N TRP A 159 9.94 -4.47 1.10
CA TRP A 159 9.61 -5.11 -0.17
C TRP A 159 10.79 -5.12 -1.13
N THR A 160 11.49 -4.00 -1.30
CA THR A 160 12.70 -3.93 -2.15
C THR A 160 13.78 -4.91 -1.66
N ILE A 161 14.00 -5.01 -0.35
CA ILE A 161 14.96 -5.97 0.23
C ILE A 161 14.53 -7.41 -0.06
N ILE A 162 13.26 -7.75 0.15
CA ILE A 162 12.70 -9.08 -0.13
C ILE A 162 12.92 -9.47 -1.59
N LEU A 163 12.53 -8.60 -2.53
CA LEU A 163 12.65 -8.85 -3.96
C LEU A 163 14.09 -9.19 -4.36
N HIS A 164 15.06 -8.42 -3.86
CA HIS A 164 16.45 -8.64 -4.21
C HIS A 164 17.00 -9.95 -3.62
N PHE A 165 16.87 -10.15 -2.30
CA PHE A 165 17.55 -11.25 -1.62
C PHE A 165 16.81 -12.60 -1.69
N GLN A 166 15.51 -12.63 -1.99
CA GLN A 166 14.77 -13.90 -2.12
C GLN A 166 14.62 -14.40 -3.54
N PHE A 167 14.47 -13.50 -4.50
CA PHE A 167 14.13 -13.85 -5.89
C PHE A 167 15.32 -13.62 -6.82
N ASN A 168 16.00 -12.48 -6.72
CA ASN A 168 17.12 -12.19 -7.63
C ASN A 168 18.43 -12.88 -7.21
N GLY A 169 18.61 -13.16 -5.91
CA GLY A 169 19.80 -13.87 -5.40
C GLY A 169 19.84 -15.38 -5.72
N ARG A 170 18.76 -15.98 -6.24
CA ARG A 170 18.73 -17.40 -6.63
C ARG A 170 19.19 -17.67 -8.06
N ALA A 171 19.29 -16.64 -8.90
CA ALA A 171 19.57 -16.80 -10.33
C ALA A 171 21.07 -16.94 -10.68
N VAL A 172 21.96 -17.15 -9.71
CA VAL A 172 23.43 -17.15 -9.92
C VAL A 172 24.09 -18.47 -9.45
N VAL A 173 23.31 -19.54 -9.27
CA VAL A 173 23.87 -20.84 -8.82
C VAL A 173 23.64 -21.99 -9.80
N ASP A 174 23.10 -21.70 -10.99
CA ASP A 174 22.96 -22.69 -12.07
C ASP A 174 23.74 -22.19 -13.30
N ASP A 175 25.02 -22.56 -13.38
CA ASP A 175 25.82 -22.77 -14.61
C ASP A 175 27.18 -23.43 -14.26
#